data_AF-A0AA40CD78-F1
#
_entry.id   AF-A0AA40CD78-F1
#
_cell.length_a   1.000
_cell.length_b   1.000
_cell.length_c   1.000
_cell.angle_alpha   90.00
_cell.angle_beta   90.00
_cell.angle_gamma   90.00
#
_symmetry.space_group_name_H-M   'P 1'
#
loop_
_entity.id
_entity.type
_entity.pdbx_description
1 polymer ?
#
loop_
_entity_poly.entity_id
_entity_poly.type
_entity_poly.pdbx_seq_one_letter_code
_entity_poly.pdbx_strand_id
1 'polypeptide(L)'
;MAPTTVRRSPYKDLLQPALQRRFISTVLFLIAIVYIQAVYLSSWDSFFWTWFPLGPTGVRAVLLLVCGLIIIILRISQYHVGLRTADSAFANFAKHALQFQTAETAVSYTVSAYIFSQLYLWSLPKEAGLEWITYFAPDRARLNEKAIYFTAHILILGLVQAWTHLSNDVDRLSLGVVKAKKNGTGGGAGEAEDKVPIYAKLWSIIKPLAMTAFNRALYALAVSGIVYPFFLRSIVWRVMVFFLRPIYNLPRTNMLPVSLPFSLWSIVRCFTASLLLLLLWSAANTAFSILLAKEPLKDGKPLTNDSRDPNGSLLNGLKSKKLPIQGFALWELAFIARDFPDRRKAIYEDIDRKDGPMWSHVYTICLKVLKDMESRIDSFGKPAQPAAPPAVATLAPKQRTTAPPSDEPIFIRTPPKKSFRAEVEKGLSQVVTAPGQKSQLSPIAKKALTTTKQQLLSAQKEVTGSDDPQGLLQDLALWVVKYPFGWPFRHEYNRRLTICVLGTPYGEASIIMNAAFALGQLAVHSLAEDKYGNVQRDIAAIIRTLTTATRKLETFKDTLGTHWTDVDSKRECPEVEVILETLRETLASVVEAFGPYARDLRLTLTDMRLAREAAGVERGHDFLPSSAVMG
;
A
#
# COMPACT_ATOMS: atom_id res chain seq x y z
N MET A 1 23.52 -2.91 -46.60
CA MET A 1 22.34 -3.41 -45.86
C MET A 1 22.22 -2.62 -44.57
N ALA A 2 21.10 -1.93 -44.33
CA ALA A 2 20.89 -1.27 -43.04
C ALA A 2 20.83 -2.36 -41.94
N PRO A 3 21.53 -2.20 -40.81
CA PRO A 3 21.48 -3.19 -39.74
C PRO A 3 20.03 -3.31 -39.28
N THR A 4 19.49 -4.53 -39.31
CA THR A 4 18.15 -4.81 -38.78
C THR A 4 18.08 -4.31 -37.36
N THR A 5 17.31 -3.25 -37.12
CA THR A 5 17.08 -2.72 -35.78
C THR A 5 16.35 -3.80 -35.00
N VAL A 6 17.11 -4.51 -34.14
CA VAL A 6 16.54 -5.53 -33.26
C VAL A 6 15.51 -4.82 -32.38
N ARG A 7 14.23 -5.14 -32.58
CA ARG A 7 13.13 -4.57 -31.81
C ARG A 7 13.32 -5.00 -30.35
N ARG A 8 13.75 -4.06 -29.52
CA ARG A 8 13.92 -4.25 -28.07
C ARG A 8 12.56 -4.56 -27.46
N SER A 9 12.39 -5.72 -26.82
CA SER A 9 11.16 -6.00 -26.06
C SER A 9 11.17 -5.15 -24.79
N PRO A 10 10.13 -4.32 -24.55
CA PRO A 10 9.96 -3.61 -23.29
C PRO A 10 9.99 -4.56 -22.10
N TYR A 11 10.57 -4.15 -20.97
CA TYR A 11 10.61 -4.96 -19.75
C TYR A 11 9.20 -5.40 -19.31
N LYS A 12 8.23 -4.49 -19.48
CA LYS A 12 6.82 -4.74 -19.16
C LYS A 12 6.28 -5.99 -19.86
N ASP A 13 6.69 -6.24 -21.10
CA ASP A 13 6.17 -7.35 -21.91
C ASP A 13 6.71 -8.71 -21.43
N LEU A 14 7.82 -8.72 -20.69
CA LEU A 14 8.36 -9.90 -20.01
C LEU A 14 7.77 -10.07 -18.60
N LEU A 15 7.56 -8.96 -17.89
CA LEU A 15 6.98 -8.95 -16.56
C LEU A 15 5.49 -9.35 -16.58
N GLN A 16 4.71 -8.85 -17.54
CA GLN A 16 3.27 -9.05 -17.56
C GLN A 16 2.84 -10.53 -17.66
N PRO A 17 3.43 -11.37 -18.53
CA PRO A 17 3.18 -12.81 -18.54
C PRO A 17 3.56 -13.49 -17.21
N ALA A 18 4.64 -13.05 -16.56
CA ALA A 18 5.03 -13.58 -15.26
C ALA A 18 3.98 -13.23 -14.18
N LEU A 19 3.47 -11.99 -14.18
CA LEU A 19 2.38 -11.56 -13.29
C LEU A 19 1.08 -12.33 -13.57
N GLN A 20 0.73 -12.60 -14.82
CA GLN A 20 -0.44 -13.40 -15.18
C GLN A 20 -0.33 -14.85 -14.68
N ARG A 21 0.83 -15.49 -14.81
CA ARG A 21 1.06 -16.83 -14.25
C ARG A 21 0.89 -16.84 -12.73
N ARG A 22 1.44 -15.83 -12.04
CA ARG A 22 1.30 -15.66 -10.58
C ARG A 22 -0.16 -15.45 -10.18
N PHE A 23 -0.91 -14.66 -10.95
CA PHE A 23 -2.34 -14.48 -10.76
C PHE A 23 -3.12 -15.80 -10.87
N ILE A 24 -2.82 -16.62 -11.88
CA ILE A 24 -3.44 -17.95 -12.02
C ILE A 24 -3.13 -18.82 -10.80
N SER A 25 -1.89 -18.82 -10.29
CA SER A 25 -1.55 -19.52 -9.04
C SER A 25 -2.40 -19.05 -7.85
N THR A 26 -2.65 -17.73 -7.74
CA THR A 26 -3.51 -17.17 -6.68
C THR A 26 -4.95 -17.65 -6.82
N VAL A 27 -5.49 -17.66 -8.03
CA VAL A 27 -6.85 -18.15 -8.31
C VAL A 27 -6.96 -19.65 -8.01
N LEU A 28 -5.97 -20.46 -8.40
CA LEU A 28 -5.95 -21.89 -8.09
C LEU A 28 -5.94 -22.17 -6.58
N PHE A 29 -5.14 -21.41 -5.82
CA PHE A 29 -5.15 -21.50 -4.36
C PHE A 29 -6.52 -21.12 -3.78
N LEU A 30 -7.15 -20.07 -4.31
CA LEU A 30 -8.47 -19.65 -3.89
C LEU A 30 -9.54 -20.71 -4.22
N ILE A 31 -9.45 -21.35 -5.39
CA ILE A 31 -10.32 -22.46 -5.82
C ILE A 31 -10.29 -23.59 -4.78
N ALA A 32 -9.10 -23.97 -4.30
CA ALA A 32 -8.98 -25.00 -3.28
C ALA A 32 -9.74 -24.64 -1.98
N ILE A 33 -9.67 -23.38 -1.56
CA ILE A 33 -10.36 -22.90 -0.36
C ILE A 33 -11.88 -22.87 -0.56
N VAL A 34 -12.37 -22.29 -1.66
CA VAL A 34 -13.82 -22.24 -1.93
C VAL A 34 -14.41 -23.62 -2.16
N TYR A 35 -13.62 -24.58 -2.66
CA TYR A 35 -14.04 -25.96 -2.79
C TYR A 35 -14.31 -26.60 -1.43
N ILE A 36 -13.39 -26.43 -0.47
CA ILE A 36 -13.58 -26.91 0.92
C ILE A 36 -14.82 -26.24 1.55
N GLN A 37 -15.01 -24.94 1.34
CA GLN A 37 -16.19 -24.23 1.83
C GLN A 37 -17.49 -24.73 1.16
N ALA A 38 -17.44 -25.04 -0.15
CA ALA A 38 -18.60 -25.54 -0.88
C ALA A 38 -19.03 -26.94 -0.43
N VAL A 39 -18.07 -27.81 -0.09
CA VAL A 39 -18.31 -29.13 0.53
C VAL A 39 -18.92 -28.93 1.92
N TYR A 40 -18.38 -28.02 2.73
CA TYR A 40 -18.92 -27.71 4.06
C TYR A 40 -20.38 -27.22 4.01
N LEU A 41 -20.73 -26.40 3.01
CA LEU A 41 -22.08 -25.87 2.80
C LEU A 41 -23.02 -26.83 2.04
N SER A 42 -22.56 -28.02 1.66
CA SER A 42 -23.41 -28.98 0.96
C SER A 42 -24.40 -29.65 1.91
N SER A 43 -25.58 -30.02 1.40
CA SER A 43 -26.39 -31.04 2.07
C SER A 43 -25.68 -32.39 1.96
N TRP A 44 -25.76 -33.17 3.04
CA TRP A 44 -25.12 -34.48 3.17
C TRP A 44 -26.10 -35.63 2.86
N ASP A 45 -27.14 -35.33 2.07
CA ASP A 45 -28.17 -36.30 1.69
C ASP A 45 -27.64 -37.39 0.74
N SER A 46 -26.58 -37.07 -0.01
CA SER A 46 -25.90 -37.99 -0.92
C SER A 46 -24.40 -37.85 -0.80
N PHE A 47 -23.74 -38.90 -0.32
CA PHE A 47 -22.28 -38.91 -0.15
C PHE A 47 -21.53 -38.58 -1.45
N PHE A 48 -21.97 -39.08 -2.61
CA PHE A 48 -21.32 -38.81 -3.89
C PHE A 48 -21.44 -37.34 -4.31
N TRP A 49 -22.64 -36.77 -4.27
CA TRP A 49 -22.88 -35.40 -4.74
C TRP A 49 -22.36 -34.31 -3.80
N THR A 50 -22.11 -34.65 -2.53
CA THR A 50 -21.52 -33.72 -1.55
C THR A 50 -20.11 -33.27 -1.91
N TRP A 51 -19.28 -34.14 -2.50
CA TRP A 51 -17.88 -33.81 -2.82
C TRP A 51 -17.52 -33.91 -4.29
N PHE A 52 -18.43 -34.32 -5.19
CA PHE A 52 -18.11 -34.46 -6.61
C PHE A 52 -17.95 -33.08 -7.31
N PRO A 53 -16.82 -32.81 -7.98
CA PRO A 53 -16.49 -31.49 -8.51
C PRO A 53 -17.33 -31.05 -9.71
N LEU A 54 -17.94 -31.98 -10.45
CA LEU A 54 -18.84 -31.66 -11.57
C LEU A 54 -20.32 -31.66 -11.14
N GLY A 55 -20.59 -31.72 -9.82
CA GLY A 55 -21.94 -31.72 -9.25
C GLY A 55 -22.38 -30.37 -8.66
N PRO A 56 -23.44 -30.36 -7.84
CA PRO A 56 -23.93 -29.16 -7.15
C PRO A 56 -22.85 -28.45 -6.32
N THR A 57 -21.94 -29.20 -5.70
CA THR A 57 -20.80 -28.66 -4.97
C THR A 57 -19.83 -27.90 -5.86
N GLY A 58 -19.59 -28.37 -7.09
CA GLY A 58 -18.80 -27.65 -8.08
C GLY A 58 -19.41 -26.31 -8.47
N VAL A 59 -20.73 -26.30 -8.76
CA VAL A 59 -21.47 -25.07 -9.07
C VAL A 59 -21.39 -24.09 -7.90
N ARG A 60 -21.59 -24.56 -6.66
CA ARG A 60 -21.46 -23.73 -5.46
C ARG A 60 -20.04 -23.18 -5.30
N ALA A 61 -19.01 -23.99 -5.55
CA ALA A 61 -17.61 -23.55 -5.49
C ALA A 61 -17.31 -22.45 -6.51
N VAL A 62 -17.81 -22.57 -7.75
CA VAL A 62 -17.67 -21.52 -8.78
C VAL A 62 -18.37 -20.22 -8.38
N LEU A 63 -19.56 -20.32 -7.79
CA LEU A 63 -20.29 -19.13 -7.31
C LEU A 63 -19.57 -18.47 -6.13
N LEU A 64 -19.06 -19.25 -5.18
CA LEU A 64 -18.24 -18.74 -4.07
C LEU A 64 -16.92 -18.14 -4.56
N LEU A 65 -16.34 -18.67 -5.64
CA LEU A 65 -15.14 -18.12 -6.27
C LEU A 65 -15.36 -16.68 -6.73
N VAL A 66 -16.55 -16.33 -7.23
CA VAL A 66 -16.90 -14.95 -7.63
C VAL A 66 -16.69 -13.97 -6.46
N CYS A 67 -17.07 -14.34 -5.24
CA CYS A 67 -16.89 -13.50 -4.06
C CYS A 67 -15.41 -13.17 -3.81
N GLY A 68 -14.53 -14.16 -3.95
CA GLY A 68 -13.08 -13.96 -3.80
C GLY A 68 -12.44 -13.26 -5.01
N LEU A 69 -12.92 -13.53 -6.23
CA LEU A 69 -12.46 -12.86 -7.45
C LEU A 69 -12.71 -11.36 -7.43
N ILE A 70 -13.85 -10.91 -6.90
CA ILE A 70 -14.12 -9.46 -6.72
C ILE A 70 -13.00 -8.80 -5.91
N ILE A 71 -12.53 -9.46 -4.84
CA ILE A 71 -11.43 -8.94 -4.01
C ILE A 71 -10.09 -9.00 -4.74
N ILE A 72 -9.83 -10.05 -5.53
CA ILE A 72 -8.60 -10.10 -6.34
C ILE A 72 -8.60 -9.02 -7.43
N ILE A 73 -9.74 -8.77 -8.08
CA ILE A 73 -9.87 -7.70 -9.09
C ILE A 73 -9.63 -6.33 -8.46
N LEU A 74 -10.24 -6.07 -7.29
CA LEU A 74 -9.96 -4.89 -6.47
C LEU A 74 -8.44 -4.72 -6.26
N ARG A 75 -7.77 -5.77 -5.79
CA ARG A 75 -6.33 -5.78 -5.55
C ARG A 75 -5.52 -5.48 -6.81
N ILE A 76 -5.90 -6.01 -7.97
CA ILE A 76 -5.23 -5.72 -9.26
C ILE A 76 -5.42 -4.27 -9.66
N SER A 77 -6.59 -3.68 -9.39
CA SER A 77 -6.89 -2.30 -9.76
C SER A 77 -6.18 -1.28 -8.87
N GLN A 78 -5.91 -1.63 -7.61
CA GLN A 78 -5.44 -0.68 -6.58
C GLN A 78 -4.06 -0.98 -6.00
N TYR A 79 -3.39 -2.08 -6.39
CA TYR A 79 -2.07 -2.38 -5.83
C TYR A 79 -1.07 -1.25 -6.09
N HIS A 80 -0.24 -1.01 -5.10
CA HIS A 80 0.87 -0.07 -5.19
C HIS A 80 2.11 -0.67 -4.53
N VAL A 81 3.27 -0.18 -4.94
CA VAL A 81 4.57 -0.58 -4.40
C VAL A 81 5.03 0.54 -3.48
N GLY A 82 5.42 0.24 -2.25
CA GLY A 82 5.80 1.26 -1.27
C GLY A 82 4.81 1.45 -0.13
N LEU A 83 5.30 2.09 0.93
CA LEU A 83 4.49 2.64 2.01
C LEU A 83 3.76 3.90 1.53
N ARG A 84 2.50 4.08 1.93
CA ARG A 84 1.84 5.39 1.86
C ARG A 84 2.46 6.33 2.88
N THR A 85 3.35 7.19 2.41
CA THR A 85 4.06 8.18 3.24
C THR A 85 3.18 9.41 3.42
N ALA A 86 2.82 9.72 4.66
CA ALA A 86 2.02 10.90 5.01
C ALA A 86 2.35 11.36 6.43
N ASP A 87 2.31 12.68 6.64
CA ASP A 87 2.75 13.34 7.88
C ASP A 87 2.00 12.85 9.13
N SER A 88 0.71 12.53 8.96
CA SER A 88 -0.15 11.92 9.99
C SER A 88 -1.14 10.94 9.38
N ALA A 89 -1.73 10.06 10.20
CA ALA A 89 -2.75 9.13 9.75
C ALA A 89 -4.02 9.85 9.27
N PHE A 90 -4.37 11.00 9.87
CA PHE A 90 -5.45 11.85 9.42
C PHE A 90 -5.15 12.51 8.07
N ALA A 91 -3.93 13.04 7.86
CA ALA A 91 -3.55 13.59 6.56
C ALA A 91 -3.65 12.52 5.46
N ASN A 92 -3.25 11.28 5.78
CA ASN A 92 -3.42 10.15 4.88
C ASN A 92 -4.91 9.87 4.60
N PHE A 93 -5.73 9.79 5.66
CA PHE A 93 -7.16 9.56 5.53
C PHE A 93 -7.84 10.67 4.71
N ALA A 94 -7.64 11.95 5.05
CA ALA A 94 -8.25 13.08 4.35
C ALA A 94 -7.90 13.10 2.86
N LYS A 95 -6.66 12.76 2.50
CA LYS A 95 -6.22 12.68 1.10
C LYS A 95 -6.90 11.56 0.32
N HIS A 96 -7.24 10.44 0.98
CA HIS A 96 -7.76 9.24 0.32
C HIS A 96 -9.26 9.01 0.54
N ALA A 97 -9.90 9.65 1.53
CA ALA A 97 -11.28 9.37 1.93
C ALA A 97 -12.30 9.63 0.82
N LEU A 98 -12.07 10.65 -0.01
CA LEU A 98 -12.94 11.01 -1.15
C LEU A 98 -12.44 10.47 -2.49
N GLN A 99 -11.36 9.70 -2.50
CA GLN A 99 -10.86 9.12 -3.74
C GLN A 99 -11.78 8.00 -4.21
N PHE A 100 -11.90 7.87 -5.53
CA PHE A 100 -12.67 6.80 -6.17
C PHE A 100 -12.23 5.42 -5.68
N GLN A 101 -10.94 5.24 -5.39
CA GLN A 101 -10.37 4.00 -4.86
C GLN A 101 -11.04 3.56 -3.55
N THR A 102 -11.25 4.49 -2.60
CA THR A 102 -11.92 4.22 -1.32
C THR A 102 -13.36 3.75 -1.52
N ALA A 103 -14.08 4.39 -2.44
CA ALA A 103 -15.45 3.97 -2.78
C ALA A 103 -15.46 2.60 -3.44
N GLU A 104 -14.53 2.33 -4.37
CA GLU A 104 -14.38 1.05 -5.05
C GLU A 104 -14.04 -0.09 -4.06
N THR A 105 -13.21 0.14 -3.05
CA THR A 105 -12.94 -0.84 -1.97
C THR A 105 -14.22 -1.15 -1.20
N ALA A 106 -14.95 -0.13 -0.76
CA ALA A 106 -16.19 -0.30 -0.01
C ALA A 106 -17.24 -1.07 -0.83
N VAL A 107 -17.46 -0.66 -2.08
CA VAL A 107 -18.40 -1.32 -2.99
C VAL A 107 -17.99 -2.77 -3.25
N SER A 108 -16.71 -3.04 -3.49
CA SER A 108 -16.22 -4.41 -3.78
C SER A 108 -16.47 -5.37 -2.61
N TYR A 109 -16.15 -4.95 -1.38
CA TYR A 109 -16.43 -5.77 -0.19
C TYR A 109 -17.93 -5.92 0.07
N THR A 110 -18.73 -4.87 -0.08
CA THR A 110 -20.19 -4.94 0.12
C THR A 110 -20.87 -5.81 -0.92
N VAL A 111 -20.47 -5.73 -2.20
CA VAL A 111 -21.01 -6.59 -3.28
C VAL A 111 -20.59 -8.04 -3.08
N SER A 112 -19.31 -8.29 -2.75
CA SER A 112 -18.82 -9.64 -2.41
C SER A 112 -19.58 -10.24 -1.22
N ALA A 113 -19.80 -9.43 -0.18
CA ALA A 113 -20.58 -9.82 1.01
C ALA A 113 -22.05 -10.11 0.68
N TYR A 114 -22.68 -9.28 -0.14
CA TYR A 114 -24.05 -9.48 -0.59
C TYR A 114 -24.20 -10.81 -1.35
N ILE A 115 -23.35 -11.05 -2.36
CA ILE A 115 -23.38 -12.29 -3.15
C ILE A 115 -23.17 -13.50 -2.23
N PHE A 116 -22.17 -13.45 -1.36
CA PHE A 116 -21.92 -14.53 -0.39
C PHE A 116 -23.13 -14.78 0.51
N SER A 117 -23.78 -13.73 1.01
CA SER A 117 -24.97 -13.88 1.87
C SER A 117 -26.09 -14.62 1.16
N GLN A 118 -26.34 -14.34 -0.13
CA GLN A 118 -27.37 -15.04 -0.90
C GLN A 118 -27.00 -16.50 -1.17
N LEU A 119 -25.73 -16.77 -1.49
CA LEU A 119 -25.24 -18.14 -1.69
C LEU A 119 -25.30 -18.97 -0.41
N TYR A 120 -25.00 -18.36 0.74
CA TYR A 120 -25.10 -19.01 2.04
C TYR A 120 -26.56 -19.35 2.36
N LEU A 121 -27.48 -18.38 2.19
CA LEU A 121 -28.92 -18.60 2.41
C LEU A 121 -29.48 -19.68 1.46
N TRP A 122 -29.05 -19.71 0.21
CA TRP A 122 -29.43 -20.73 -0.77
C TRP A 122 -28.91 -22.13 -0.40
N SER A 123 -27.81 -22.21 0.33
CA SER A 123 -27.22 -23.49 0.77
C SER A 123 -27.81 -24.03 2.07
N LEU A 124 -28.67 -23.27 2.74
CA LEU A 124 -29.30 -23.70 3.99
C LEU A 124 -30.54 -24.56 3.72
N PRO A 125 -30.78 -25.59 4.55
CA PRO A 125 -32.00 -26.38 4.49
C PRO A 125 -33.19 -25.57 5.05
N LYS A 126 -34.43 -25.92 4.66
CA LYS A 126 -35.64 -25.12 4.98
C LYS A 126 -35.92 -25.04 6.47
N GLU A 127 -35.53 -26.07 7.21
CA GLU A 127 -35.61 -26.20 8.67
C GLU A 127 -34.77 -25.12 9.39
N ALA A 128 -33.81 -24.51 8.68
CA ALA A 128 -33.04 -23.40 9.22
C ALA A 128 -33.92 -22.18 9.55
N GLY A 129 -35.05 -21.99 8.85
CA GLY A 129 -35.95 -20.86 9.07
C GLY A 129 -35.31 -19.50 8.76
N LEU A 130 -34.35 -19.47 7.82
CA LEU A 130 -33.70 -18.26 7.29
C LEU A 130 -34.17 -17.90 5.87
N GLU A 131 -35.25 -18.51 5.38
CA GLU A 131 -35.88 -18.10 4.12
C GLU A 131 -36.34 -16.64 4.22
N TRP A 132 -36.24 -15.90 3.11
CA TRP A 132 -36.68 -14.50 3.05
C TRP A 132 -38.15 -14.33 3.45
N ILE A 133 -38.98 -15.32 3.13
CA ILE A 133 -40.41 -15.31 3.39
C ILE A 133 -40.79 -16.53 4.18
N THR A 134 -41.63 -16.33 5.19
CA THR A 134 -42.21 -17.39 6.00
C THR A 134 -43.71 -17.47 5.73
N TYR A 135 -44.22 -18.68 5.60
CA TYR A 135 -45.64 -18.98 5.39
C TYR A 135 -46.21 -19.58 6.68
N PHE A 136 -47.04 -18.81 7.39
CA PHE A 136 -47.73 -19.31 8.60
C PHE A 136 -49.05 -20.01 8.26
N ALA A 137 -49.62 -19.71 7.10
CA ALA A 137 -50.80 -20.33 6.49
C ALA A 137 -50.65 -20.21 4.95
N PRO A 138 -51.38 -21.01 4.14
CA PRO A 138 -51.21 -21.03 2.68
C PRO A 138 -51.25 -19.64 2.03
N ASP A 139 -52.06 -18.72 2.58
CA ASP A 139 -52.27 -17.38 2.04
C ASP A 139 -51.56 -16.23 2.81
N ARG A 140 -50.75 -16.52 3.83
CA ARG A 140 -50.12 -15.48 4.66
C ARG A 140 -48.60 -15.50 4.58
N ALA A 141 -48.08 -14.92 3.50
CA ALA A 141 -46.67 -14.60 3.35
C ALA A 141 -46.26 -13.47 4.29
N ARG A 142 -45.20 -13.69 5.08
CA ARG A 142 -44.57 -12.66 5.92
C ARG A 142 -43.08 -12.60 5.68
N LEU A 143 -42.55 -11.39 5.70
CA LEU A 143 -41.12 -11.16 5.58
C LEU A 143 -40.41 -11.63 6.86
N ASN A 144 -39.35 -12.43 6.70
CA ASN A 144 -38.59 -12.99 7.80
C ASN A 144 -37.47 -12.03 8.24
N GLU A 145 -37.58 -11.48 9.46
CA GLU A 145 -36.55 -10.59 9.98
C GLU A 145 -35.19 -11.29 10.20
N LYS A 146 -35.17 -12.61 10.44
CA LYS A 146 -33.91 -13.35 10.64
C LYS A 146 -33.03 -13.33 9.38
N ALA A 147 -33.63 -13.47 8.20
CA ALA A 147 -32.94 -13.40 6.91
C ALA A 147 -32.40 -11.99 6.62
N ILE A 148 -33.20 -10.97 6.98
CA ILE A 148 -32.80 -9.56 6.87
C ILE A 148 -31.62 -9.27 7.79
N TYR A 149 -31.70 -9.68 9.05
CA TYR A 149 -30.63 -9.48 10.02
C TYR A 149 -29.35 -10.20 9.58
N PHE A 150 -29.45 -11.44 9.13
CA PHE A 150 -28.31 -12.19 8.60
C PHE A 150 -27.64 -11.45 7.43
N THR A 151 -28.43 -11.01 6.44
CA THR A 151 -27.91 -10.27 5.29
C THR A 151 -27.28 -8.95 5.73
N ALA A 152 -27.95 -8.18 6.59
CA ALA A 152 -27.43 -6.92 7.11
C ALA A 152 -26.13 -7.12 7.90
N HIS A 153 -26.02 -8.18 8.71
CA HIS A 153 -24.82 -8.55 9.44
C HIS A 153 -23.62 -8.77 8.50
N ILE A 154 -23.81 -9.55 7.43
CA ILE A 154 -22.77 -9.81 6.44
C ILE A 154 -22.39 -8.53 5.65
N LEU A 155 -23.35 -7.63 5.37
CA LEU A 155 -23.03 -6.33 4.75
C LEU A 155 -22.24 -5.40 5.68
N ILE A 156 -22.58 -5.36 6.98
CA ILE A 156 -21.81 -4.64 8.00
C ILE A 156 -20.39 -5.20 8.06
N LEU A 157 -20.24 -6.52 8.05
CA LEU A 157 -18.94 -7.18 7.98
C LEU A 157 -18.13 -6.72 6.75
N GLY A 158 -18.78 -6.61 5.58
CA GLY A 158 -18.15 -6.06 4.37
C GLY A 158 -17.63 -4.63 4.55
N LEU A 159 -18.42 -3.75 5.17
CA LEU A 159 -17.99 -2.37 5.46
C LEU A 159 -16.85 -2.31 6.48
N VAL A 160 -16.92 -3.10 7.55
CA VAL A 160 -15.85 -3.21 8.56
C VAL A 160 -14.56 -3.73 7.93
N GLN A 161 -14.66 -4.72 7.05
CA GLN A 161 -13.50 -5.25 6.33
C GLN A 161 -12.95 -4.26 5.31
N ALA A 162 -13.79 -3.49 4.61
CA ALA A 162 -13.34 -2.41 3.72
C ALA A 162 -12.57 -1.33 4.49
N TRP A 163 -13.08 -0.91 5.65
CA TRP A 163 -12.37 0.00 6.54
C TRP A 163 -11.01 -0.58 6.95
N THR A 164 -10.98 -1.84 7.39
CA THR A 164 -9.74 -2.52 7.80
C THR A 164 -8.75 -2.68 6.65
N HIS A 165 -9.25 -2.90 5.42
CA HIS A 165 -8.44 -2.99 4.21
C HIS A 165 -7.72 -1.68 3.94
N LEU A 166 -8.45 -0.56 4.01
CA LEU A 166 -7.92 0.78 3.80
C LEU A 166 -6.98 1.22 4.93
N SER A 167 -7.33 0.93 6.20
CA SER A 167 -6.53 1.35 7.36
C SER A 167 -5.19 0.64 7.41
N ASN A 168 -5.15 -0.64 7.04
CA ASN A 168 -3.94 -1.46 7.07
C ASN A 168 -3.18 -1.43 5.73
N ASP A 169 -3.64 -0.61 4.78
CA ASP A 169 -3.07 -0.48 3.44
C ASP A 169 -2.81 -1.84 2.78
N VAL A 170 -3.84 -2.69 2.77
CA VAL A 170 -3.70 -4.08 2.31
C VAL A 170 -3.19 -4.14 0.87
N ASP A 171 -3.55 -3.18 0.02
CA ASP A 171 -3.11 -2.98 -1.37
C ASP A 171 -1.59 -2.82 -1.57
N ARG A 172 -0.83 -2.57 -0.49
CA ARG A 172 0.63 -2.51 -0.54
C ARG A 172 1.24 -3.84 -0.96
N LEU A 173 2.10 -3.77 -1.99
CA LEU A 173 3.00 -4.84 -2.39
C LEU A 173 4.43 -4.50 -1.94
N SER A 174 4.92 -5.19 -0.91
CA SER A 174 6.32 -5.10 -0.51
C SER A 174 7.18 -5.95 -1.44
N LEU A 175 8.06 -5.31 -2.22
CA LEU A 175 9.01 -6.07 -3.02
C LEU A 175 10.14 -6.60 -2.13
N GLY A 176 10.72 -7.74 -2.52
CA GLY A 176 11.82 -8.33 -1.78
C GLY A 176 13.15 -7.60 -2.00
N VAL A 177 14.12 -7.95 -1.18
CA VAL A 177 15.50 -7.45 -1.26
C VAL A 177 16.43 -8.64 -1.37
N VAL A 178 17.43 -8.52 -2.24
CA VAL A 178 18.49 -9.52 -2.37
C VAL A 178 19.49 -9.33 -1.23
N LYS A 179 19.69 -10.36 -0.41
CA LYS A 179 20.72 -10.39 0.63
C LYS A 179 22.02 -11.03 0.11
N ALA A 180 23.16 -10.57 0.62
CA ALA A 180 24.45 -11.20 0.34
C ALA A 180 24.48 -12.65 0.86
N LYS A 181 25.16 -13.55 0.15
CA LYS A 181 25.47 -14.89 0.67
C LYS A 181 26.57 -14.74 1.72
N LYS A 182 26.32 -15.10 2.98
CA LYS A 182 27.39 -15.21 3.98
C LYS A 182 28.25 -16.43 3.64
N ASN A 183 29.48 -16.20 3.22
CA ASN A 183 30.47 -17.26 3.04
C ASN A 183 30.89 -17.76 4.42
N GLY A 184 30.64 -19.03 4.77
CA GLY A 184 31.37 -19.68 5.87
C GLY A 184 30.61 -20.51 6.90
N THR A 185 29.29 -20.72 6.80
CA THR A 185 28.61 -21.75 7.60
C THR A 185 27.62 -22.51 6.76
N GLY A 186 27.96 -23.77 6.46
CA GLY A 186 26.98 -24.74 5.99
C GLY A 186 25.82 -24.80 6.98
N GLY A 187 24.60 -24.66 6.46
CA GLY A 187 23.37 -24.99 7.19
C GLY A 187 23.08 -24.11 8.40
N GLY A 188 22.83 -22.81 8.20
CA GLY A 188 22.39 -21.91 9.28
C GLY A 188 21.31 -20.94 8.84
N ALA A 189 20.04 -21.29 9.08
CA ALA A 189 18.81 -20.49 9.08
C ALA A 189 18.42 -19.66 7.83
N GLY A 190 19.35 -19.04 7.09
CA GLY A 190 19.05 -18.22 5.90
C GLY A 190 18.90 -19.00 4.60
N GLU A 191 19.66 -20.10 4.41
CA GLU A 191 19.52 -20.97 3.22
C GLU A 191 18.32 -21.92 3.31
N ALA A 192 17.79 -22.13 4.51
CA ALA A 192 16.59 -22.96 4.72
C ALA A 192 15.32 -22.23 4.26
N GLU A 193 15.29 -20.90 4.30
CA GLU A 193 14.12 -20.08 3.94
C GLU A 193 13.88 -20.00 2.41
N ASP A 194 14.94 -20.20 1.62
CA ASP A 194 14.95 -20.14 0.14
C ASP A 194 14.53 -21.46 -0.53
N LYS A 195 14.52 -22.57 0.21
CA LYS A 195 14.05 -23.88 -0.28
C LYS A 195 12.68 -24.29 0.26
N VAL A 196 12.03 -23.47 1.08
CA VAL A 196 10.66 -23.78 1.51
C VAL A 196 9.73 -23.61 0.30
N PRO A 197 9.10 -24.69 -0.18
CA PRO A 197 8.25 -24.60 -1.34
C PRO A 197 7.06 -23.69 -1.04
N ILE A 198 6.60 -22.96 -2.05
CA ILE A 198 5.57 -21.93 -1.91
C ILE A 198 4.31 -22.46 -1.22
N TYR A 199 3.95 -23.73 -1.43
CA TYR A 199 2.82 -24.37 -0.76
C TYR A 199 3.00 -24.47 0.75
N ALA A 200 4.22 -24.70 1.24
CA ALA A 200 4.51 -24.77 2.68
C ALA A 200 4.48 -23.37 3.33
N LYS A 201 4.91 -22.33 2.61
CA LYS A 201 4.72 -20.92 3.02
C LYS A 201 3.23 -20.54 3.06
N LEU A 202 2.44 -21.00 2.09
CA LEU A 202 0.98 -20.77 2.11
C LEU A 202 0.31 -21.52 3.26
N TRP A 203 0.74 -22.74 3.55
CA TRP A 203 0.17 -23.57 4.61
C TRP A 203 0.46 -23.04 6.02
N SER A 204 1.67 -22.51 6.25
CA SER A 204 2.04 -21.94 7.56
C SER A 204 1.21 -20.72 7.95
N ILE A 205 0.61 -20.05 6.96
CA ILE A 205 -0.19 -18.84 7.15
C ILE A 205 -1.66 -19.17 7.48
N ILE A 206 -2.14 -20.39 7.22
CA ILE A 206 -3.54 -20.75 7.46
C ILE A 206 -3.92 -20.59 8.94
N LYS A 207 -3.05 -20.97 9.88
CA LYS A 207 -3.32 -20.87 11.32
C LYS A 207 -3.50 -19.41 11.79
N PRO A 208 -2.53 -18.48 11.57
CA PRO A 208 -2.72 -17.08 11.96
C PRO A 208 -3.89 -16.43 11.22
N LEU A 209 -4.13 -16.83 9.96
CA LEU A 209 -5.29 -16.36 9.20
C LEU A 209 -6.62 -16.79 9.83
N ALA A 210 -6.72 -18.04 10.27
CA ALA A 210 -7.91 -18.55 10.93
C ALA A 210 -8.16 -17.86 12.26
N MET A 211 -7.11 -17.62 13.05
CA MET A 211 -7.25 -16.96 14.35
C MET A 211 -7.64 -15.48 14.22
N THR A 212 -7.08 -14.78 13.23
CA THR A 212 -7.49 -13.40 12.92
C THR A 212 -8.91 -13.32 12.37
N ALA A 213 -9.31 -14.24 11.48
CA ALA A 213 -10.69 -14.34 10.99
C ALA A 213 -11.68 -14.63 12.12
N PHE A 214 -11.33 -15.52 13.04
CA PHE A 214 -12.14 -15.85 14.21
C PHE A 214 -12.39 -14.62 15.10
N ASN A 215 -11.33 -13.90 15.47
CA ASN A 215 -11.45 -12.69 16.29
C ASN A 215 -12.25 -11.59 15.59
N ARG A 216 -12.06 -11.41 14.27
CA ARG A 216 -12.82 -10.44 13.48
C ARG A 216 -14.29 -10.82 13.34
N ALA A 217 -14.61 -12.11 13.22
CA ALA A 217 -16.00 -12.59 13.19
C ALA A 217 -16.71 -12.29 14.53
N LEU A 218 -16.04 -12.51 15.66
CA LEU A 218 -16.58 -12.14 16.98
C LEU A 218 -16.81 -10.63 17.11
N TYR A 219 -15.85 -9.82 16.68
CA TYR A 219 -16.00 -8.36 16.67
C TYR A 219 -17.17 -7.90 15.80
N ALA A 220 -17.30 -8.45 14.59
CA ALA A 220 -18.38 -8.13 13.67
C ALA A 220 -19.75 -8.51 14.23
N LEU A 221 -19.86 -9.63 14.96
CA LEU A 221 -21.08 -9.99 15.69
C LEU A 221 -21.45 -8.94 16.73
N ALA A 222 -20.50 -8.55 17.59
CA ALA A 222 -20.73 -7.53 18.62
C ALA A 222 -21.18 -6.19 18.00
N VAL A 223 -20.48 -5.72 16.97
CA VAL A 223 -20.83 -4.48 16.24
C VAL A 223 -22.22 -4.60 15.62
N SER A 224 -22.51 -5.69 14.90
CA SER A 224 -23.82 -5.87 14.26
C SER A 224 -24.96 -6.01 15.26
N GLY A 225 -24.72 -6.62 16.42
CA GLY A 225 -25.68 -6.79 17.50
C GLY A 225 -26.12 -5.45 18.12
N ILE A 226 -25.28 -4.42 18.04
CA ILE A 226 -25.59 -3.05 18.46
C ILE A 226 -26.12 -2.24 17.27
N VAL A 227 -25.38 -2.22 16.16
CA VAL A 227 -25.68 -1.32 15.04
C VAL A 227 -27.03 -1.65 14.38
N TYR A 228 -27.37 -2.93 14.24
CA TYR A 228 -28.62 -3.33 13.62
C TYR A 228 -29.85 -2.84 14.39
N PRO A 229 -30.09 -3.23 15.67
CA PRO A 229 -31.32 -2.86 16.36
C PRO A 229 -31.49 -1.35 16.55
N PHE A 230 -30.40 -0.62 16.82
CA PHE A 230 -30.48 0.81 17.15
C PHE A 230 -30.54 1.73 15.92
N PHE A 231 -29.89 1.38 14.81
CA PHE A 231 -29.73 2.31 13.68
C PHE A 231 -30.30 1.78 12.36
N LEU A 232 -30.11 0.49 12.06
CA LEU A 232 -30.43 -0.04 10.73
C LEU A 232 -31.80 -0.71 10.64
N ARG A 233 -32.32 -1.29 11.72
CA ARG A 233 -33.51 -2.16 11.74
C ARG A 233 -34.70 -1.55 11.01
N SER A 234 -35.09 -0.32 11.36
CA SER A 234 -36.23 0.38 10.75
C SER A 234 -35.99 0.76 9.28
N ILE A 235 -34.76 1.12 8.93
CA ILE A 235 -34.39 1.51 7.56
C ILE A 235 -34.42 0.27 6.67
N VAL A 236 -33.68 -0.77 7.05
CA VAL A 236 -33.56 -2.01 6.28
C VAL A 236 -34.91 -2.70 6.14
N TRP A 237 -35.73 -2.76 7.19
CA TRP A 237 -37.08 -3.33 7.11
C TRP A 237 -37.94 -2.63 6.05
N ARG A 238 -37.99 -1.28 6.08
CA ARG A 238 -38.76 -0.49 5.10
C ARG A 238 -38.27 -0.71 3.67
N VAL A 239 -36.95 -0.73 3.49
CA VAL A 239 -36.33 -0.97 2.18
C VAL A 239 -36.69 -2.38 1.67
N MET A 240 -36.56 -3.41 2.50
CA MET A 240 -36.85 -4.78 2.10
C MET A 240 -38.33 -5.01 1.79
N VAL A 241 -39.25 -4.45 2.61
CA VAL A 241 -40.68 -4.51 2.31
C VAL A 241 -41.01 -3.78 1.01
N PHE A 242 -40.38 -2.63 0.74
CA PHE A 242 -40.58 -1.91 -0.52
C PHE A 242 -40.19 -2.74 -1.74
N PHE A 243 -39.04 -3.41 -1.70
CA PHE A 243 -38.56 -4.24 -2.82
C PHE A 243 -39.29 -5.57 -2.97
N LEU A 244 -39.65 -6.23 -1.86
CA LEU A 244 -40.22 -7.59 -1.90
C LEU A 244 -41.76 -7.60 -2.01
N ARG A 245 -42.43 -6.51 -1.64
CA ARG A 245 -43.89 -6.38 -1.75
C ARG A 245 -44.44 -6.65 -3.16
N PRO A 246 -43.88 -6.09 -4.26
CA PRO A 246 -44.40 -6.36 -5.60
C PRO A 246 -44.21 -7.82 -6.05
N ILE A 247 -43.28 -8.55 -5.45
CA ILE A 247 -42.91 -9.91 -5.87
C ILE A 247 -43.73 -10.97 -5.10
N TYR A 248 -43.98 -10.74 -3.80
CA TYR A 248 -44.45 -11.79 -2.89
C TYR A 248 -45.80 -11.54 -2.21
N ASN A 249 -46.60 -10.62 -2.75
CA ASN A 249 -47.94 -10.27 -2.24
C ASN A 249 -47.96 -10.02 -0.71
N LEU A 250 -46.98 -9.24 -0.22
CA LEU A 250 -46.82 -8.97 1.21
C LEU A 250 -47.92 -8.01 1.73
N PRO A 251 -48.31 -8.12 3.01
CA PRO A 251 -49.24 -7.19 3.63
C PRO A 251 -48.85 -5.72 3.43
N ARG A 252 -49.84 -4.84 3.25
CA ARG A 252 -49.64 -3.38 3.14
C ARG A 252 -49.05 -2.75 4.40
N THR A 253 -49.11 -3.45 5.54
CA THR A 253 -48.60 -3.00 6.83
C THR A 253 -47.07 -3.07 6.87
N ASN A 254 -46.41 -1.94 7.13
CA ASN A 254 -44.95 -1.85 7.34
C ASN A 254 -44.56 -2.08 8.81
N MET A 255 -45.38 -2.79 9.59
CA MET A 255 -45.14 -2.98 11.02
C MET A 255 -43.87 -3.80 11.23
N LEU A 256 -42.99 -3.32 12.12
CA LEU A 256 -41.81 -4.07 12.53
C LEU A 256 -42.22 -5.20 13.49
N PRO A 257 -41.60 -6.38 13.40
CA PRO A 257 -41.79 -7.43 14.40
C PRO A 257 -41.40 -6.94 15.80
N VAL A 258 -42.20 -7.27 16.81
CA VAL A 258 -41.93 -6.89 18.20
C VAL A 258 -40.71 -7.66 18.74
N SER A 259 -40.58 -8.94 18.39
CA SER A 259 -39.42 -9.76 18.75
C SER A 259 -38.18 -9.35 17.97
N LEU A 260 -37.03 -9.35 18.64
CA LEU A 260 -35.73 -9.17 17.98
C LEU A 260 -35.36 -10.43 17.18
N PRO A 261 -34.61 -10.31 16.08
CA PRO A 261 -34.22 -11.45 15.24
C PRO A 261 -33.11 -12.32 15.85
N PHE A 262 -32.79 -12.12 17.13
CA PHE A 262 -31.74 -12.84 17.84
C PHE A 262 -32.26 -14.21 18.31
N SER A 263 -31.71 -15.26 17.71
CA SER A 263 -31.81 -16.62 18.22
C SER A 263 -30.41 -17.21 18.30
N LEU A 264 -30.16 -18.13 19.23
CA LEU A 264 -28.84 -18.75 19.39
C LEU A 264 -28.33 -19.31 18.06
N TRP A 265 -29.20 -20.00 17.32
CA TRP A 265 -28.90 -20.55 16.00
C TRP A 265 -28.67 -19.46 14.93
N SER A 266 -29.41 -18.34 14.96
CA SER A 266 -29.13 -17.20 14.08
C SER A 266 -27.73 -16.63 14.35
N ILE A 267 -27.34 -16.50 15.62
CA ILE A 267 -26.03 -15.96 16.02
C ILE A 267 -24.91 -16.91 15.57
N VAL A 268 -25.05 -18.21 15.80
CA VAL A 268 -24.08 -19.22 15.33
C VAL A 268 -23.95 -19.21 13.80
N ARG A 269 -25.06 -19.02 13.07
CA ARG A 269 -25.04 -18.91 11.60
C ARG A 269 -24.37 -17.63 11.12
N CYS A 270 -24.63 -16.49 11.77
CA CYS A 270 -23.93 -15.24 11.51
C CYS A 270 -22.42 -15.39 11.77
N PHE A 271 -22.04 -16.05 12.86
CA PHE A 271 -20.64 -16.34 13.19
C PHE A 271 -19.94 -17.19 12.12
N THR A 272 -20.55 -18.33 11.79
CA THR A 272 -19.99 -19.29 10.82
C THR A 272 -19.89 -18.69 9.42
N ALA A 273 -20.94 -17.99 8.95
CA ALA A 273 -20.91 -17.27 7.69
C ALA A 273 -19.82 -16.19 7.67
N SER A 274 -19.69 -15.40 8.75
CA SER A 274 -18.63 -14.41 8.90
C SER A 274 -17.23 -15.03 8.85
N LEU A 275 -17.02 -16.15 9.55
CA LEU A 275 -15.75 -16.86 9.57
C LEU A 275 -15.37 -17.35 8.16
N LEU A 276 -16.29 -18.00 7.44
CA LEU A 276 -16.06 -18.50 6.08
C LEU A 276 -15.70 -17.37 5.11
N LEU A 277 -16.44 -16.26 5.15
CA LEU A 277 -16.21 -15.11 4.29
C LEU A 277 -14.91 -14.37 4.62
N LEU A 278 -14.59 -14.21 5.91
CA LEU A 278 -13.33 -13.62 6.34
C LEU A 278 -12.13 -14.50 5.97
N LEU A 279 -12.24 -15.83 6.09
CA LEU A 279 -11.22 -16.76 5.64
C LEU A 279 -10.99 -16.63 4.13
N LEU A 280 -12.07 -16.54 3.35
CA LEU A 280 -12.01 -16.37 1.90
C LEU A 280 -11.29 -15.05 1.52
N TRP A 281 -11.73 -13.93 2.09
CA TRP A 281 -11.15 -12.62 1.80
C TRP A 281 -9.69 -12.52 2.28
N SER A 282 -9.40 -13.02 3.47
CA SER A 282 -8.05 -12.94 4.02
C SER A 282 -7.10 -13.84 3.22
N ALA A 283 -7.54 -15.02 2.81
CA ALA A 283 -6.76 -15.89 1.94
C ALA A 283 -6.51 -15.26 0.57
N ALA A 284 -7.54 -14.66 -0.06
CA ALA A 284 -7.39 -13.95 -1.33
C ALA A 284 -6.36 -12.82 -1.23
N ASN A 285 -6.44 -11.99 -0.19
CA ASN A 285 -5.52 -10.87 0.02
C ASN A 285 -4.08 -11.33 0.28
N THR A 286 -3.90 -12.30 1.18
CA THR A 286 -2.57 -12.78 1.55
C THR A 286 -1.91 -13.58 0.43
N ALA A 287 -2.66 -14.46 -0.25
CA ALA A 287 -2.16 -15.18 -1.41
C ALA A 287 -1.74 -14.22 -2.53
N PHE A 288 -2.52 -13.16 -2.78
CA PHE A 288 -2.15 -12.12 -3.73
C PHE A 288 -0.83 -11.43 -3.35
N SER A 289 -0.64 -11.02 -2.09
CA SER A 289 0.62 -10.37 -1.67
C SER A 289 1.82 -11.29 -1.89
N ILE A 290 1.73 -12.56 -1.48
CA ILE A 290 2.85 -13.51 -1.52
C ILE A 290 3.17 -13.93 -2.96
N LEU A 291 2.15 -14.25 -3.75
CA LEU A 291 2.35 -14.79 -5.09
C LEU A 291 2.71 -13.69 -6.09
N LEU A 292 2.20 -12.47 -5.91
CA LEU A 292 2.53 -11.35 -6.79
C LEU A 292 3.94 -10.79 -6.50
N ALA A 293 4.33 -10.68 -5.22
CA ALA A 293 5.67 -10.27 -4.78
C ALA A 293 6.71 -11.41 -4.85
N LYS A 294 6.63 -12.25 -5.89
CA LYS A 294 7.65 -13.25 -6.15
C LYS A 294 8.85 -12.63 -6.87
N GLU A 295 10.03 -13.17 -6.61
CA GLU A 295 11.29 -12.78 -7.26
C GLU A 295 11.13 -12.71 -8.79
N PRO A 296 11.72 -11.71 -9.47
CA PRO A 296 11.67 -11.55 -10.92
C PRO A 296 12.60 -12.56 -11.61
N LEU A 297 12.36 -13.85 -11.37
CA LEU A 297 13.06 -14.97 -11.98
C LEU A 297 12.04 -15.88 -12.68
N LYS A 298 12.41 -16.39 -13.85
CA LYS A 298 11.70 -17.43 -14.58
C LYS A 298 12.61 -18.66 -14.65
N ASP A 299 12.14 -19.77 -14.11
CA ASP A 299 12.87 -21.05 -14.09
C ASP A 299 14.31 -20.92 -13.54
N GLY A 300 14.48 -20.08 -12.51
CA GLY A 300 15.77 -19.81 -11.87
C GLY A 300 16.69 -18.86 -12.65
N LYS A 301 16.20 -18.22 -13.72
CA LYS A 301 16.96 -17.27 -14.55
C LYS A 301 16.31 -15.86 -14.53
N PRO A 302 17.07 -14.77 -14.74
CA PRO A 302 16.52 -13.42 -14.85
C PRO A 302 15.44 -13.32 -15.94
N LEU A 303 14.36 -12.58 -15.72
CA LEU A 303 13.25 -12.44 -16.69
C LEU A 303 13.74 -11.93 -18.05
N THR A 304 14.78 -11.10 -18.07
CA THR A 304 15.31 -10.53 -19.30
C THR A 304 16.08 -11.53 -20.18
N ASN A 305 16.43 -12.71 -19.67
CA ASN A 305 17.14 -13.73 -20.46
C ASN A 305 16.36 -14.20 -21.69
N ASP A 306 15.03 -14.16 -21.66
CA ASP A 306 14.19 -14.56 -22.80
C ASP A 306 14.17 -13.50 -23.92
N SER A 307 14.68 -12.30 -23.66
CA SER A 307 14.77 -11.23 -24.64
C SER A 307 15.92 -11.47 -25.61
N ARG A 308 15.74 -11.01 -26.85
CA ARG A 308 16.83 -10.96 -27.84
C ARG A 308 17.89 -9.92 -27.48
N ASP A 309 17.54 -8.88 -26.73
CA ASP A 309 18.46 -7.90 -26.13
C ASP A 309 18.19 -7.79 -24.62
N PRO A 310 18.77 -8.70 -23.80
CA PRO A 310 18.50 -8.76 -22.37
C PRO A 310 18.88 -7.50 -21.61
N ASN A 311 20.02 -6.89 -21.94
CA ASN A 311 20.49 -5.65 -21.31
C ASN A 311 19.60 -4.47 -21.67
N GLY A 312 19.13 -4.39 -22.92
CA GLY A 312 18.22 -3.33 -23.34
C GLY A 312 16.83 -3.44 -22.74
N SER A 313 16.32 -4.67 -22.59
CA SER A 313 15.07 -4.89 -21.85
C SER A 313 15.24 -4.50 -20.38
N LEU A 314 16.33 -4.88 -19.71
CA LEU A 314 16.59 -4.50 -18.32
C LEU A 314 16.68 -2.97 -18.17
N LEU A 315 17.46 -2.32 -19.03
CA LEU A 315 17.63 -0.86 -19.03
C LEU A 315 16.32 -0.11 -19.23
N ASN A 316 15.44 -0.62 -20.09
CA ASN A 316 14.10 -0.07 -20.27
C ASN A 316 13.27 -0.15 -18.99
N GLY A 317 13.37 -1.25 -18.24
CA GLY A 317 12.72 -1.41 -16.93
C GLY A 317 13.26 -0.45 -15.89
N LEU A 318 14.60 -0.33 -15.78
CA LEU A 318 15.28 0.56 -14.84
C LEU A 318 14.96 2.05 -15.09
N LYS A 319 14.74 2.45 -16.34
CA LYS A 319 14.34 3.81 -16.73
C LYS A 319 12.82 4.07 -16.70
N SER A 320 12.02 3.08 -16.28
CA SER A 320 10.56 3.23 -16.24
C SER A 320 10.13 4.28 -15.23
N LYS A 321 9.20 5.16 -15.63
CA LYS A 321 8.53 6.10 -14.70
C LYS A 321 7.53 5.41 -13.77
N LYS A 322 7.11 4.18 -14.09
CA LYS A 322 6.18 3.41 -13.26
C LYS A 322 6.96 2.68 -12.18
N LEU A 323 6.73 3.08 -10.93
CA LEU A 323 7.40 2.55 -9.74
C LEU A 323 7.40 1.01 -9.66
N PRO A 324 6.29 0.29 -9.94
CA PRO A 324 6.31 -1.17 -9.87
C PRO A 324 7.27 -1.81 -10.90
N ILE A 325 7.31 -1.29 -12.12
CA ILE A 325 8.18 -1.81 -13.19
C ILE A 325 9.65 -1.55 -12.83
N GLN A 326 9.94 -0.34 -12.35
CA GLN A 326 11.28 0.03 -11.92
C GLN A 326 11.76 -0.81 -10.73
N GLY A 327 10.89 -1.02 -9.74
CA GLY A 327 11.17 -1.86 -8.57
C GLY A 327 11.49 -3.31 -8.95
N PHE A 328 10.68 -3.94 -9.81
CA PHE A 328 10.99 -5.28 -10.30
C PHE A 328 12.29 -5.35 -11.11
N ALA A 329 12.59 -4.33 -11.93
CA ALA A 329 13.82 -4.30 -12.73
C ALA A 329 15.07 -4.12 -11.85
N LEU A 330 15.01 -3.28 -10.80
CA LEU A 330 16.10 -3.14 -9.82
C LEU A 330 16.27 -4.42 -9.00
N TRP A 331 15.17 -5.08 -8.66
CA TRP A 331 15.22 -6.36 -7.97
C TRP A 331 15.86 -7.45 -8.84
N GLU A 332 15.55 -7.51 -10.14
CA GLU A 332 16.24 -8.39 -11.10
C GLU A 332 17.72 -8.04 -11.22
N LEU A 333 18.07 -6.76 -11.30
CA LEU A 333 19.46 -6.30 -11.36
C LEU A 333 20.25 -6.74 -10.11
N ALA A 334 19.66 -6.67 -8.92
CA ALA A 334 20.29 -7.13 -7.69
C ALA A 334 20.55 -8.65 -7.70
N PHE A 335 19.64 -9.45 -8.26
CA PHE A 335 19.88 -10.89 -8.46
C PHE A 335 20.98 -11.15 -9.49
N ILE A 336 20.98 -10.41 -10.60
CA ILE A 336 22.06 -10.47 -11.60
C ILE A 336 23.42 -10.17 -10.96
N ALA A 337 23.47 -9.13 -10.13
CA ALA A 337 24.68 -8.74 -9.42
C ALA A 337 25.21 -9.84 -8.48
N ARG A 338 24.32 -10.60 -7.83
CA ARG A 338 24.71 -11.68 -6.90
C ARG A 338 25.04 -13.00 -7.60
N ASP A 339 24.13 -13.53 -8.42
CA ASP A 339 24.11 -14.95 -8.76
C ASP A 339 24.49 -15.28 -10.21
N PHE A 340 24.52 -14.32 -11.14
CA PHE A 340 24.61 -14.61 -12.58
C PHE A 340 25.88 -14.03 -13.24
N PRO A 341 27.04 -14.72 -13.18
CA PRO A 341 28.32 -14.22 -13.72
C PRO A 341 28.27 -13.91 -15.21
N ASP A 342 27.62 -14.75 -16.02
CA ASP A 342 27.52 -14.51 -17.47
C ASP A 342 26.73 -13.25 -17.78
N ARG A 343 25.71 -12.95 -16.98
CA ARG A 343 24.92 -11.72 -17.13
C ARG A 343 25.67 -10.49 -16.65
N ARG A 344 26.50 -10.59 -15.60
CA ARG A 344 27.39 -9.50 -15.19
C ARG A 344 28.43 -9.18 -16.24
N LYS A 345 29.14 -10.19 -16.77
CA LYS A 345 30.08 -10.02 -17.89
C LYS A 345 29.42 -9.35 -19.09
N ALA A 346 28.21 -9.80 -19.47
CA ALA A 346 27.45 -9.17 -20.54
C ALA A 346 27.10 -7.70 -20.27
N ILE A 347 26.98 -7.26 -19.01
CA ILE A 347 26.78 -5.84 -18.66
C ILE A 347 28.07 -5.04 -18.84
N TYR A 348 29.24 -5.59 -18.48
CA TYR A 348 30.53 -4.92 -18.63
C TYR A 348 30.99 -4.83 -20.09
N GLU A 349 30.67 -5.86 -20.89
CA GLU A 349 31.09 -5.97 -22.29
C GLU A 349 30.17 -5.22 -23.28
N ASP A 350 28.96 -4.81 -22.88
CA ASP A 350 28.02 -4.03 -23.72
C ASP A 350 28.41 -2.54 -23.77
N ILE A 351 29.46 -2.24 -24.54
CA ILE A 351 30.09 -0.90 -24.68
C ILE A 351 29.57 -0.15 -25.91
N ASP A 352 29.41 -0.84 -27.04
CA ASP A 352 29.15 -0.23 -28.37
C ASP A 352 27.70 0.21 -28.60
N ARG A 353 26.93 0.33 -27.53
CA ARG A 353 25.52 0.72 -27.60
C ARG A 353 25.41 2.20 -27.94
N LYS A 354 24.51 2.55 -28.88
CA LYS A 354 24.24 3.94 -29.33
C LYS A 354 23.95 4.93 -28.20
N ASP A 355 23.34 4.45 -27.12
CA ASP A 355 22.94 5.26 -25.97
C ASP A 355 24.08 5.38 -24.92
N GLY A 356 25.25 4.80 -25.17
CA GLY A 356 26.37 4.67 -24.24
C GLY A 356 26.45 3.28 -23.58
N PRO A 357 27.58 2.94 -22.93
CA PRO A 357 27.82 1.64 -22.31
C PRO A 357 26.76 1.26 -21.29
N MET A 358 26.42 -0.03 -21.21
CA MET A 358 25.40 -0.53 -20.28
C MET A 358 25.76 -0.23 -18.82
N TRP A 359 27.04 -0.44 -18.44
CA TRP A 359 27.55 -0.09 -17.12
C TRP A 359 27.26 1.36 -16.73
N SER A 360 27.57 2.32 -17.61
CA SER A 360 27.37 3.75 -17.32
C SER A 360 25.91 4.09 -17.03
N HIS A 361 24.96 3.44 -17.72
CA HIS A 361 23.54 3.61 -17.41
C HIS A 361 23.16 3.02 -16.07
N VAL A 362 23.60 1.79 -15.77
CA VAL A 362 23.32 1.12 -14.49
C VAL A 362 23.88 1.93 -13.34
N TYR A 363 25.14 2.32 -13.42
CA TYR A 363 25.83 3.19 -12.48
C TYR A 363 25.05 4.49 -12.24
N THR A 364 24.68 5.20 -13.31
CA THR A 364 23.95 6.47 -13.20
C THR A 364 22.58 6.30 -12.54
N ILE A 365 21.85 5.23 -12.87
CA ILE A 365 20.52 4.97 -12.30
C ILE A 365 20.64 4.63 -10.81
N CYS A 366 21.54 3.72 -10.42
CA CYS A 366 21.71 3.33 -9.02
C CYS A 366 22.24 4.50 -8.17
N LEU A 367 23.23 5.25 -8.66
CA LEU A 367 23.70 6.45 -7.97
C LEU A 367 22.62 7.53 -7.86
N LYS A 368 21.80 7.70 -8.90
CA LYS A 368 20.68 8.64 -8.84
C LYS A 368 19.72 8.29 -7.71
N VAL A 369 19.38 7.01 -7.53
CA VAL A 369 18.50 6.58 -6.42
C VAL A 369 19.08 6.98 -5.05
N LEU A 370 20.39 6.80 -4.85
CA LEU A 370 21.08 7.20 -3.61
C LEU A 370 21.14 8.72 -3.44
N LYS A 371 21.48 9.46 -4.50
CA LYS A 371 21.53 10.93 -4.47
C LYS A 371 20.16 11.56 -4.30
N ASP A 372 19.12 10.97 -4.87
CA ASP A 372 17.74 11.40 -4.69
C ASP A 372 17.36 11.26 -3.21
N MET A 373 17.78 10.18 -2.53
CA MET A 373 17.60 10.03 -1.07
C MET A 373 18.33 11.12 -0.28
N GLU A 374 19.59 11.37 -0.59
CA GLU A 374 20.35 12.47 0.06
C GLU A 374 19.67 13.82 -0.15
N SER A 375 19.21 14.11 -1.38
CA SER A 375 18.57 15.39 -1.69
C SER A 375 17.28 15.60 -0.90
N ARG A 376 16.53 14.53 -0.62
CA ARG A 376 15.32 14.60 0.20
C ARG A 376 15.66 14.89 1.66
N ILE A 377 16.69 14.25 2.19
CA ILE A 377 17.22 14.53 3.53
C ILE A 377 17.67 16.00 3.62
N ASP A 378 18.44 16.48 2.64
CA ASP A 378 18.94 17.87 2.61
C ASP A 378 17.83 18.92 2.41
N SER A 379 16.69 18.51 1.84
CA SER A 379 15.50 19.35 1.66
C SER A 379 14.62 19.46 2.91
N PHE A 380 14.86 18.60 3.91
CA PHE A 380 14.08 18.58 5.14
C PHE A 380 14.16 19.93 5.88
N GLY A 381 13.01 20.46 6.28
CA GLY A 381 12.91 21.74 6.99
C GLY A 381 13.02 23.00 6.10
N LYS A 382 13.25 22.85 4.79
CA LYS A 382 13.18 23.97 3.84
C LYS A 382 11.74 24.12 3.34
N PRO A 383 11.19 25.35 3.22
CA PRO A 383 9.86 25.57 2.67
C PRO A 383 9.82 24.99 1.25
N ALA A 384 8.76 24.25 0.93
CA ALA A 384 8.59 23.62 -0.37
C ALA A 384 8.71 24.68 -1.47
N GLN A 385 9.70 24.52 -2.34
CA GLN A 385 9.84 25.37 -3.52
C GLN A 385 8.57 25.14 -4.36
N PRO A 386 7.82 26.20 -4.73
CA PRO A 386 6.62 26.04 -5.54
C PRO A 386 6.99 25.23 -6.78
N ALA A 387 6.31 24.11 -6.99
CA ALA A 387 6.48 23.33 -8.21
C ALA A 387 6.31 24.29 -9.38
N ALA A 388 7.34 24.42 -10.22
CA ALA A 388 7.23 25.22 -11.43
C ALA A 388 5.97 24.76 -12.16
N PRO A 389 5.01 25.67 -12.47
CA PRO A 389 3.84 25.29 -13.22
C PRO A 389 4.31 24.55 -14.47
N PRO A 390 3.70 23.41 -14.83
CA PRO A 390 4.09 22.69 -16.03
C PRO A 390 4.12 23.70 -17.15
N ALA A 391 5.26 23.78 -17.85
CA ALA A 391 5.38 24.62 -19.03
C ALA A 391 4.20 24.26 -19.92
N VAL A 392 3.23 25.17 -19.98
CA VAL A 392 2.11 25.05 -20.89
C VAL A 392 2.77 25.06 -22.25
N ALA A 393 2.96 23.88 -22.83
CA ALA A 393 3.22 23.78 -24.25
C ALA A 393 2.11 24.62 -24.88
N THR A 394 2.50 25.73 -25.50
CA THR A 394 1.62 26.59 -26.27
C THR A 394 1.00 25.70 -27.33
N LEU A 395 -0.15 25.11 -27.00
CA LEU A 395 -0.99 24.44 -27.96
C LEU A 395 -1.39 25.53 -28.95
N ALA A 396 -0.79 25.48 -30.13
CA ALA A 396 -1.26 26.24 -31.27
C ALA A 396 -2.79 26.10 -31.32
N PRO A 397 -3.54 27.22 -31.37
CA PRO A 397 -4.98 27.18 -31.27
C PRO A 397 -5.52 26.37 -32.44
N LYS A 398 -6.12 25.20 -32.16
CA LYS A 398 -6.93 24.49 -33.15
C LYS A 398 -8.07 25.42 -33.56
N GLN A 399 -8.06 25.81 -34.82
CA GLN A 399 -9.06 26.65 -35.46
C GLN A 399 -10.45 26.00 -35.27
N ARG A 400 -11.35 26.71 -34.60
CA ARG A 400 -12.69 26.23 -34.23
C ARG A 400 -13.62 26.40 -35.44
N THR A 401 -14.07 25.30 -36.03
CA THR A 401 -14.86 25.27 -37.29
C THR A 401 -16.37 25.46 -37.07
N THR A 402 -16.80 26.17 -36.02
CA THR A 402 -18.22 26.47 -35.79
C THR A 402 -18.38 27.82 -35.09
N ALA A 403 -19.28 28.66 -35.60
CA ALA A 403 -19.64 29.93 -35.00
C ALA A 403 -20.26 29.73 -33.59
N PRO A 404 -20.04 30.67 -32.65
CA PRO A 404 -20.67 30.61 -31.33
C PRO A 404 -22.20 30.79 -31.46
N PRO A 405 -23.01 30.08 -30.66
CA PRO A 405 -24.46 30.26 -30.64
C PRO A 405 -24.85 31.67 -30.17
N SER A 406 -25.88 32.25 -30.79
CA SER A 406 -26.48 33.53 -30.38
C SER A 406 -27.27 33.39 -29.09
N ASP A 407 -26.98 34.25 -28.11
CA ASP A 407 -27.72 34.37 -26.85
C ASP A 407 -29.01 35.19 -27.06
N GLU A 408 -30.12 34.51 -27.35
CA GLU A 408 -31.46 35.09 -27.18
C GLU A 408 -32.26 34.33 -26.11
N PRO A 409 -32.82 35.03 -25.10
CA PRO A 409 -33.52 34.39 -23.99
C PRO A 409 -34.98 34.03 -24.36
N ILE A 410 -35.22 32.79 -24.80
CA ILE A 410 -36.55 32.32 -25.24
C ILE A 410 -37.41 31.71 -24.11
N PHE A 411 -36.94 31.62 -22.85
CA PHE A 411 -37.75 31.01 -21.79
C PHE A 411 -38.03 31.94 -20.59
N ILE A 412 -39.33 32.03 -20.27
CA ILE A 412 -39.93 32.72 -19.13
C ILE A 412 -39.28 32.23 -17.82
N ARG A 413 -38.72 33.16 -17.04
CA ARG A 413 -38.05 32.91 -15.76
C ARG A 413 -39.05 32.36 -14.73
N THR A 414 -38.86 31.10 -14.33
CA THR A 414 -39.45 30.55 -13.09
C THR A 414 -38.66 31.11 -11.89
N PRO A 415 -39.30 31.54 -10.78
CA PRO A 415 -38.59 32.10 -9.63
C PRO A 415 -37.67 31.05 -8.99
N PRO A 416 -36.38 31.36 -8.72
CA PRO A 416 -35.45 30.40 -8.13
C PRO A 416 -35.80 30.16 -6.66
N LYS A 417 -35.98 28.88 -6.30
CA LYS A 417 -36.08 28.45 -4.90
C LYS A 417 -34.79 28.80 -4.17
N LYS A 418 -34.90 29.54 -3.07
CA LYS A 418 -33.80 29.94 -2.18
C LYS A 418 -33.08 28.70 -1.66
N SER A 419 -31.85 28.48 -2.14
CA SER A 419 -30.94 27.46 -1.64
C SER A 419 -29.81 28.15 -0.89
N PHE A 420 -29.59 27.74 0.37
CA PHE A 420 -28.58 28.26 1.29
C PHE A 420 -27.16 28.29 0.69
N ARG A 421 -26.88 27.40 -0.27
CA ARG A 421 -25.60 27.37 -1.00
C ARG A 421 -25.37 28.62 -1.87
N ALA A 422 -26.41 29.16 -2.50
CA ALA A 422 -26.29 30.34 -3.37
C ALA A 422 -25.99 31.63 -2.57
N GLU A 423 -26.43 31.67 -1.31
CA GLU A 423 -26.21 32.80 -0.40
C GLU A 423 -24.78 32.78 0.18
N VAL A 424 -24.26 31.58 0.46
CA VAL A 424 -22.86 31.36 0.85
C VAL A 424 -21.90 31.64 -0.32
N GLU A 425 -22.27 31.28 -1.54
CA GLU A 425 -21.46 31.54 -2.74
C GLU A 425 -21.39 33.04 -3.06
N LYS A 426 -22.50 33.78 -2.87
CA LYS A 426 -22.48 35.25 -2.90
C LYS A 426 -21.61 35.85 -1.79
N GLY A 427 -21.69 35.32 -0.57
CA GLY A 427 -20.84 35.76 0.55
C GLY A 427 -19.35 35.55 0.30
N LEU A 428 -18.95 34.42 -0.30
CA LEU A 428 -17.56 34.13 -0.65
C LEU A 428 -17.06 34.97 -1.84
N SER A 429 -17.89 35.16 -2.87
CA SER A 429 -17.53 35.99 -4.03
C SER A 429 -17.27 37.45 -3.65
N GLN A 430 -18.01 38.02 -2.70
CA GLN A 430 -17.77 39.38 -2.21
C GLN A 430 -16.49 39.51 -1.36
N VAL A 431 -16.03 38.42 -0.73
CA VAL A 431 -14.79 38.41 0.07
C VAL A 431 -13.54 38.24 -0.81
N VAL A 432 -13.66 37.58 -1.97
CA VAL A 432 -12.51 37.35 -2.88
C VAL A 432 -12.22 38.56 -3.77
N THR A 433 -13.17 39.48 -3.95
CA THR A 433 -13.03 40.58 -4.94
C THR A 433 -12.60 41.94 -4.35
N ALA A 434 -12.36 42.06 -3.04
CA ALA A 434 -11.94 43.32 -2.42
C ALA A 434 -10.94 43.11 -1.27
N PRO A 435 -9.61 43.13 -1.52
CA PRO A 435 -8.62 43.14 -0.45
C PRO A 435 -8.59 44.53 0.19
N GLY A 436 -9.23 44.70 1.35
CA GLY A 436 -9.07 45.91 2.18
C GLY A 436 -10.28 46.43 2.95
N GLN A 437 -11.48 45.83 2.85
CA GLN A 437 -12.66 46.37 3.54
C GLN A 437 -12.93 45.69 4.89
N LYS A 438 -12.92 46.50 5.97
CA LYS A 438 -13.28 46.07 7.34
C LYS A 438 -14.70 45.48 7.35
N SER A 439 -14.86 44.25 7.82
CA SER A 439 -16.13 43.53 7.83
C SER A 439 -17.26 44.36 8.49
N GLN A 440 -18.34 44.61 7.75
CA GLN A 440 -19.56 45.19 8.30
C GLN A 440 -20.38 44.12 9.02
N LEU A 441 -19.90 43.68 10.19
CA LEU A 441 -20.75 42.97 11.14
C LEU A 441 -21.75 43.96 11.75
N SER A 442 -23.03 43.56 11.84
CA SER A 442 -24.11 44.35 12.43
C SER A 442 -23.76 44.78 13.86
N PRO A 443 -24.26 45.93 14.36
CA PRO A 443 -23.90 46.45 15.68
C PRO A 443 -24.27 45.48 16.82
N ILE A 444 -25.25 44.61 16.62
CA ILE A 444 -25.64 43.56 17.57
C ILE A 444 -24.65 42.41 17.54
N ALA A 445 -24.19 41.98 16.36
CA ALA A 445 -23.15 40.96 16.24
C ALA A 445 -21.80 41.45 16.81
N LYS A 446 -21.47 42.74 16.64
CA LYS A 446 -20.30 43.35 17.29
C LYS A 446 -20.45 43.36 18.81
N LYS A 447 -21.59 43.78 19.34
CA LYS A 447 -21.84 43.77 20.79
C LYS A 447 -21.81 42.37 21.38
N ALA A 448 -22.42 41.40 20.70
CA ALA A 448 -22.43 39.99 21.10
C ALA A 448 -21.03 39.37 21.04
N LEU A 449 -20.26 39.66 19.99
CA LEU A 449 -18.87 39.21 19.84
C LEU A 449 -17.95 39.88 20.88
N THR A 450 -18.16 41.16 21.21
CA THR A 450 -17.38 41.83 22.27
C THR A 450 -17.76 41.32 23.65
N THR A 451 -19.03 41.01 23.92
CA THR A 451 -19.44 40.42 25.21
C THR A 451 -18.97 38.99 25.36
N THR A 452 -19.07 38.14 24.32
CA THR A 452 -18.49 36.79 24.36
C THR A 452 -16.97 36.83 24.45
N LYS A 453 -16.31 37.75 23.74
CA LYS A 453 -14.86 37.96 23.88
C LYS A 453 -14.49 38.43 25.29
N GLN A 454 -15.24 39.34 25.90
CA GLN A 454 -15.01 39.79 27.27
C GLN A 454 -15.29 38.69 28.30
N GLN A 455 -16.33 37.88 28.11
CA GLN A 455 -16.64 36.74 28.99
C GLN A 455 -15.61 35.62 28.87
N LEU A 456 -15.08 35.37 27.67
CA LEU A 456 -13.97 34.44 27.46
C LEU A 456 -12.68 34.97 28.07
N LEU A 457 -12.39 36.27 27.93
CA LEU A 457 -11.22 36.90 28.54
C LEU A 457 -11.31 36.93 30.09
N SER A 458 -12.50 37.10 30.66
CA SER A 458 -12.69 37.05 32.11
C SER A 458 -12.58 35.61 32.64
N ALA A 459 -13.13 34.63 31.94
CA ALA A 459 -12.95 33.21 32.26
C ALA A 459 -11.48 32.76 32.09
N GLN A 460 -10.76 33.32 31.12
CA GLN A 460 -9.32 33.11 30.89
C GLN A 460 -8.47 33.68 32.05
N LYS A 461 -8.83 34.86 32.57
CA LYS A 461 -8.12 35.52 33.68
C LYS A 461 -8.26 34.75 35.00
N GLU A 462 -9.38 34.05 35.19
CA GLU A 462 -9.68 33.29 36.41
C GLU A 462 -9.00 31.91 36.45
N VAL A 463 -8.66 31.34 35.28
CA VAL A 463 -8.13 29.95 35.18
C VAL A 463 -6.61 29.88 34.99
N THR A 464 -5.96 30.85 34.34
CA THR A 464 -4.55 30.64 33.90
C THR A 464 -3.61 31.83 34.11
N GLY A 465 -4.11 32.98 34.59
CA GLY A 465 -3.25 34.12 34.96
C GLY A 465 -2.35 34.69 33.86
N SER A 466 -2.56 34.33 32.59
CA SER A 466 -1.75 34.79 31.45
C SER A 466 -2.62 35.11 30.23
N ASP A 467 -2.24 36.19 29.52
CA ASP A 467 -3.01 36.82 28.44
C ASP A 467 -2.83 36.16 27.05
N ASP A 468 -2.26 34.95 26.95
CA ASP A 468 -1.94 34.34 25.65
C ASP A 468 -3.02 33.34 25.15
N PRO A 469 -3.85 33.69 24.15
CA PRO A 469 -4.85 32.78 23.58
C PRO A 469 -4.24 31.60 22.80
N GLN A 470 -2.96 31.64 22.46
CA GLN A 470 -2.28 30.52 21.77
C GLN A 470 -2.02 29.35 22.72
N GLY A 471 -1.77 29.62 24.01
CA GLY A 471 -1.52 28.60 25.03
C GLY A 471 -2.71 27.67 25.25
N LEU A 472 -3.95 28.19 25.30
CA LEU A 472 -5.16 27.38 25.51
C LEU A 472 -5.46 26.43 24.34
N LEU A 473 -5.29 26.89 23.09
CA LEU A 473 -5.47 26.04 21.92
C LEU A 473 -4.39 24.96 21.85
N GLN A 474 -3.16 25.31 22.22
CA GLN A 474 -2.05 24.36 22.27
C GLN A 474 -2.23 23.34 23.39
N ASP A 475 -2.71 23.74 24.56
CA ASP A 475 -3.00 22.86 25.69
C ASP A 475 -4.17 21.93 25.41
N LEU A 476 -5.25 22.43 24.78
CA LEU A 476 -6.36 21.62 24.31
C LEU A 476 -5.92 20.65 23.21
N ALA A 477 -5.09 21.10 22.27
CA ALA A 477 -4.54 20.24 21.22
C ALA A 477 -3.65 19.14 21.81
N LEU A 478 -2.78 19.47 22.76
CA LEU A 478 -1.93 18.51 23.48
C LEU A 478 -2.78 17.53 24.29
N TRP A 479 -3.83 18.00 24.95
CA TRP A 479 -4.77 17.16 25.66
C TRP A 479 -5.45 16.16 24.72
N VAL A 480 -6.01 16.64 23.60
CA VAL A 480 -6.63 15.81 22.56
C VAL A 480 -5.64 14.77 22.01
N VAL A 481 -4.42 15.19 21.69
CA VAL A 481 -3.39 14.34 21.10
C VAL A 481 -2.93 13.23 22.05
N LYS A 482 -2.92 13.47 23.37
CA LYS A 482 -2.55 12.47 24.39
C LYS A 482 -3.51 11.29 24.48
N TYR A 483 -4.80 11.48 24.21
CA TYR A 483 -5.77 10.39 24.26
C TYR A 483 -5.74 9.50 23.00
N PRO A 484 -6.28 8.27 23.08
CA PRO A 484 -6.34 7.34 21.94
C PRO A 484 -7.06 7.90 20.70
N PHE A 485 -8.04 8.79 20.89
CA PHE A 485 -8.74 9.45 19.78
C PHE A 485 -7.88 10.52 19.07
N GLY A 486 -6.81 10.99 19.71
CA GLY A 486 -5.84 11.91 19.14
C GLY A 486 -4.80 11.24 18.23
N TRP A 487 -4.70 9.90 18.25
CA TRP A 487 -3.75 9.13 17.43
C TRP A 487 -3.74 9.53 15.95
N PRO A 488 -4.88 9.77 15.27
CA PRO A 488 -4.88 10.15 13.87
C PRO A 488 -4.11 11.44 13.56
N PHE A 489 -4.02 12.36 14.51
CA PHE A 489 -3.37 13.67 14.34
C PHE A 489 -1.90 13.66 14.77
N ARG A 490 -1.40 12.55 15.32
CA ARG A 490 0.00 12.40 15.75
C ARG A 490 0.92 12.34 14.53
N HIS A 491 1.99 13.13 14.59
CA HIS A 491 3.12 13.07 13.69
C HIS A 491 4.23 12.23 14.32
N GLU A 492 4.14 10.92 14.13
CA GLU A 492 5.08 9.94 14.67
C GLU A 492 6.47 10.11 14.03
N TYR A 493 7.54 9.91 14.83
CA TYR A 493 8.93 9.96 14.36
C TYR A 493 9.18 9.07 13.14
N ASN A 494 8.70 7.82 13.16
CA ASN A 494 8.86 6.85 12.07
C ASN A 494 8.28 7.36 10.74
N ARG A 495 7.09 8.00 10.74
CA ARG A 495 6.43 8.54 9.56
C ARG A 495 7.23 9.69 9.00
N ARG A 496 7.67 10.61 9.86
CA ARG A 496 8.49 11.77 9.45
C ARG A 496 9.79 11.31 8.82
N LEU A 497 10.49 10.36 9.45
CA LEU A 497 11.74 9.80 8.91
C LEU A 497 11.49 9.11 7.56
N THR A 498 10.45 8.28 7.47
CA THR A 498 10.08 7.55 6.25
C THR A 498 9.74 8.49 5.08
N ILE A 499 8.96 9.55 5.33
CA ILE A 499 8.61 10.55 4.31
C ILE A 499 9.85 11.23 3.74
N CYS A 500 10.79 11.59 4.61
CA CYS A 500 12.01 12.27 4.20
C CYS A 500 12.93 11.32 3.43
N VAL A 501 13.13 10.10 3.91
CA VAL A 501 14.08 9.15 3.29
C VAL A 501 13.50 8.55 2.01
N LEU A 502 12.25 8.06 2.04
CA LEU A 502 11.63 7.34 0.93
C LEU A 502 10.87 8.24 -0.06
N GLY A 503 10.53 9.47 0.32
CA GLY A 503 9.78 10.42 -0.51
C GLY A 503 8.26 10.26 -0.40
N THR A 504 7.52 10.97 -1.25
CA THR A 504 6.04 10.96 -1.32
C THR A 504 5.54 10.81 -2.76
N PRO A 505 4.32 10.28 -3.02
CA PRO A 505 3.33 9.75 -2.06
C PRO A 505 3.53 8.28 -1.65
N TYR A 506 4.36 7.54 -2.39
CA TYR A 506 4.71 6.14 -2.10
C TYR A 506 6.21 6.01 -1.91
N GLY A 507 6.62 5.43 -0.79
CA GLY A 507 8.02 5.23 -0.44
C GLY A 507 8.38 3.75 -0.36
N GLU A 508 9.20 3.24 -1.28
CA GLU A 508 9.61 1.83 -1.31
C GLU A 508 11.09 1.67 -0.95
N ALA A 509 11.36 1.04 0.20
CA ALA A 509 12.71 0.80 0.70
C ALA A 509 13.53 -0.13 -0.22
N SER A 510 12.88 -1.14 -0.81
CA SER A 510 13.55 -2.13 -1.66
C SER A 510 14.25 -1.51 -2.87
N ILE A 511 13.79 -0.37 -3.37
CA ILE A 511 14.42 0.34 -4.49
C ILE A 511 15.81 0.86 -4.09
N ILE A 512 15.92 1.49 -2.93
CA ILE A 512 17.17 2.03 -2.41
C ILE A 512 18.13 0.88 -2.08
N MET A 513 17.61 -0.15 -1.41
CA MET A 513 18.39 -1.32 -1.01
C MET A 513 18.91 -2.11 -2.20
N ASN A 514 18.04 -2.49 -3.15
CA ASN A 514 18.46 -3.23 -4.33
C ASN A 514 19.39 -2.40 -5.24
N ALA A 515 19.21 -1.07 -5.31
CA ALA A 515 20.13 -0.20 -6.05
C ALA A 515 21.52 -0.13 -5.39
N ALA A 516 21.59 0.06 -4.08
CA ALA A 516 22.84 0.05 -3.32
C ALA A 516 23.55 -1.29 -3.46
N PHE A 517 22.83 -2.38 -3.17
CA PHE A 517 23.34 -3.74 -3.23
C PHE A 517 23.84 -4.10 -4.63
N ALA A 518 23.04 -3.84 -5.68
CA ALA A 518 23.45 -4.11 -7.05
C ALA A 518 24.70 -3.31 -7.44
N LEU A 519 24.77 -2.03 -7.07
CA LEU A 519 25.92 -1.18 -7.35
C LEU A 519 27.19 -1.70 -6.67
N GLY A 520 27.11 -2.07 -5.40
CA GLY A 520 28.26 -2.59 -4.66
C GLY A 520 28.71 -3.96 -5.17
N GLN A 521 27.79 -4.89 -5.37
CA GLN A 521 28.13 -6.24 -5.86
C GLN A 521 28.67 -6.23 -7.29
N LEU A 522 28.11 -5.42 -8.19
CA LEU A 522 28.69 -5.24 -9.52
C LEU A 522 30.06 -4.55 -9.45
N ALA A 523 30.30 -3.65 -8.51
CA ALA A 523 31.63 -3.09 -8.31
C ALA A 523 32.62 -4.17 -7.84
N VAL A 524 32.27 -4.96 -6.83
CA VAL A 524 33.15 -6.02 -6.29
C VAL A 524 33.49 -7.07 -7.35
N HIS A 525 32.48 -7.57 -8.08
CA HIS A 525 32.70 -8.58 -9.12
C HIS A 525 33.48 -8.05 -10.35
N SER A 526 33.51 -6.73 -10.57
CA SER A 526 34.27 -6.15 -11.67
C SER A 526 35.77 -6.45 -11.61
N LEU A 527 36.34 -6.67 -10.41
CA LEU A 527 37.75 -7.01 -10.24
C LEU A 527 38.18 -8.23 -11.05
N ALA A 528 37.29 -9.21 -11.20
CA ALA A 528 37.56 -10.45 -11.93
C ALA A 528 36.90 -10.51 -13.31
N GLU A 529 35.80 -9.76 -13.50
CA GLU A 529 34.89 -9.95 -14.65
C GLU A 529 34.92 -8.78 -15.65
N ASP A 530 35.41 -7.59 -15.29
CA ASP A 530 35.45 -6.42 -16.18
C ASP A 530 36.77 -6.37 -16.98
N LYS A 531 36.73 -6.94 -18.20
CA LYS A 531 37.89 -7.01 -19.11
C LYS A 531 38.41 -5.66 -19.57
N TYR A 532 37.55 -4.63 -19.62
CA TYR A 532 37.87 -3.34 -20.22
C TYR A 532 38.15 -2.24 -19.17
N GLY A 533 37.99 -2.54 -17.88
CA GLY A 533 38.22 -1.60 -16.79
C GLY A 533 37.27 -0.40 -16.81
N ASN A 534 36.04 -0.60 -17.30
CA ASN A 534 35.00 0.43 -17.34
C ASN A 534 34.57 0.83 -15.93
N VAL A 535 34.43 -0.15 -15.03
CA VAL A 535 33.96 0.04 -13.66
C VAL A 535 35.01 0.76 -12.81
N GLN A 536 36.30 0.53 -13.09
CA GLN A 536 37.41 1.03 -12.27
C GLN A 536 37.37 2.55 -12.07
N ARG A 537 36.95 3.28 -13.12
CA ARG A 537 36.88 4.74 -13.16
C ARG A 537 35.85 5.32 -12.18
N ASP A 538 34.83 4.54 -11.86
CA ASP A 538 33.67 4.99 -11.10
C ASP A 538 33.74 4.59 -9.62
N ILE A 539 34.61 3.65 -9.24
CA ILE A 539 34.69 3.10 -7.88
C ILE A 539 34.87 4.20 -6.83
N ALA A 540 35.76 5.16 -7.08
CA ALA A 540 36.00 6.24 -6.12
C ALA A 540 34.74 7.06 -5.85
N ALA A 541 33.92 7.29 -6.87
CA ALA A 541 32.64 7.97 -6.75
C ALA A 541 31.58 7.09 -6.06
N ILE A 542 31.60 5.77 -6.28
CA ILE A 542 30.72 4.81 -5.58
C ILE A 542 31.01 4.84 -4.07
N ILE A 543 32.28 4.68 -3.66
CA ILE A 543 32.68 4.66 -2.25
C ILE A 543 32.32 5.98 -1.57
N ARG A 544 32.64 7.12 -2.21
CA ARG A 544 32.30 8.45 -1.66
C ARG A 544 30.79 8.62 -1.51
N THR A 545 30.00 8.25 -2.53
CA THR A 545 28.53 8.41 -2.46
C THR A 545 27.92 7.49 -1.38
N LEU A 546 28.33 6.22 -1.31
CA LEU A 546 27.85 5.30 -0.26
C LEU A 546 28.24 5.80 1.14
N THR A 547 29.46 6.31 1.30
CA THR A 547 29.92 6.90 2.58
C THR A 547 29.08 8.12 2.96
N THR A 548 28.88 9.06 2.03
CA THR A 548 28.07 10.26 2.26
C THR A 548 26.61 9.91 2.57
N ALA A 549 26.00 9.01 1.79
CA ALA A 549 24.63 8.57 2.01
C ALA A 549 24.45 7.90 3.38
N THR A 550 25.37 7.01 3.78
CA THR A 550 25.32 6.33 5.08
C THR A 550 25.42 7.32 6.24
N ARG A 551 26.44 8.20 6.21
CA ARG A 551 26.66 9.19 7.26
C ARG A 551 25.53 10.22 7.34
N LYS A 552 25.01 10.68 6.21
CA LYS A 552 23.86 11.59 6.16
C LYS A 552 22.62 10.94 6.77
N LEU A 553 22.34 9.69 6.44
CA LEU A 553 21.18 8.97 6.96
C LEU A 553 21.29 8.75 8.47
N GLU A 554 22.47 8.36 8.96
CA GLU A 554 22.75 8.18 10.39
C GLU A 554 22.65 9.51 11.15
N THR A 555 23.33 10.55 10.66
CA THR A 555 23.25 11.90 11.25
C THR A 555 21.82 12.41 11.25
N PHE A 556 21.06 12.19 10.17
CA PHE A 556 19.66 12.59 10.09
C PHE A 556 18.78 11.84 11.09
N LYS A 557 18.99 10.53 11.26
CA LYS A 557 18.30 9.74 12.29
C LYS A 557 18.53 10.32 13.69
N ASP A 558 19.77 10.68 14.01
CA ASP A 558 20.15 11.18 15.34
C ASP A 558 19.71 12.63 15.58
N THR A 559 19.76 13.47 14.54
CA THR A 559 19.41 14.89 14.63
C THR A 559 17.91 15.16 14.54
N LEU A 560 17.13 14.23 13.97
CA LEU A 560 15.69 14.40 13.84
C LEU A 560 15.03 14.42 15.24
N GLY A 561 14.64 15.62 15.68
CA GLY A 561 13.90 15.82 16.93
C GLY A 561 12.49 15.22 16.87
N THR A 562 11.96 14.82 18.03
CA THR A 562 10.57 14.40 18.18
C THR A 562 9.63 15.56 17.92
N HIS A 563 8.53 15.31 17.21
CA HIS A 563 7.50 16.34 17.01
C HIS A 563 6.71 16.52 18.31
N TRP A 564 6.23 17.72 18.61
CA TRP A 564 5.48 17.99 19.85
C TRP A 564 4.17 17.18 19.96
N THR A 565 3.63 16.66 18.86
CA THR A 565 2.46 15.76 18.86
C THR A 565 2.81 14.29 19.06
N ASP A 566 4.10 13.93 19.06
CA ASP A 566 4.54 12.54 19.25
C ASP A 566 4.60 12.22 20.74
N VAL A 567 3.51 11.62 21.25
CA VAL A 567 3.35 11.28 22.66
C VAL A 567 4.24 10.10 23.07
N ASP A 568 4.45 9.16 22.14
CA ASP A 568 5.16 7.92 22.43
C ASP A 568 6.68 8.11 22.34
N SER A 569 7.15 9.11 21.58
CA SER A 569 8.57 9.49 21.43
C SER A 569 9.49 8.30 21.06
N LYS A 570 8.93 7.28 20.41
CA LYS A 570 9.65 6.08 19.98
C LYS A 570 10.54 6.43 18.78
N ARG A 571 11.85 6.30 18.95
CA ARG A 571 12.86 6.57 17.90
C ARG A 571 13.21 5.33 17.07
N GLU A 572 12.21 4.53 16.74
CA GLU A 572 12.39 3.29 15.99
C GLU A 572 11.75 3.45 14.60
N CYS A 573 12.48 3.07 13.56
CA CYS A 573 11.96 3.05 12.20
C CYS A 573 12.58 1.86 11.46
N PRO A 574 11.90 0.70 11.43
CA PRO A 574 12.49 -0.53 10.93
C PRO A 574 12.86 -0.44 9.44
N GLU A 575 12.09 0.30 8.63
CA GLU A 575 12.38 0.45 7.21
C GLU A 575 13.69 1.21 6.94
N VAL A 576 13.96 2.26 7.71
CA VAL A 576 15.17 3.08 7.55
C VAL A 576 16.38 2.37 8.15
N GLU A 577 16.20 1.63 9.25
CA GLU A 577 17.26 0.82 9.84
C GLU A 577 17.76 -0.25 8.88
N VAL A 578 16.85 -0.94 8.22
CA VAL A 578 17.17 -1.97 7.23
C VAL A 578 17.87 -1.39 5.98
N ILE A 579 17.53 -0.15 5.57
CA ILE A 579 18.28 0.57 4.54
C ILE A 579 19.69 0.90 5.00
N LEU A 580 19.83 1.40 6.23
CA LEU A 580 21.11 1.80 6.81
C LEU A 580 22.04 0.60 6.94
N GLU A 581 21.55 -0.53 7.42
CA GLU A 581 22.28 -1.81 7.47
C GLU A 581 22.75 -2.23 6.07
N THR A 582 21.86 -2.20 5.07
CA THR A 582 22.22 -2.56 3.68
C THR A 582 23.31 -1.64 3.10
N LEU A 583 23.24 -0.34 3.38
CA LEU A 583 24.26 0.61 2.94
C LEU A 583 25.61 0.33 3.60
N ARG A 584 25.63 0.02 4.90
CA ARG A 584 26.84 -0.36 5.65
C ARG A 584 27.47 -1.63 5.10
N GLU A 585 26.68 -2.69 4.92
CA GLU A 585 27.16 -3.97 4.38
C GLU A 585 27.71 -3.83 2.96
N THR A 586 27.01 -3.06 2.12
CA THR A 586 27.44 -2.77 0.74
C THR A 586 28.75 -1.98 0.74
N LEU A 587 28.85 -0.94 1.57
CA LEU A 587 30.06 -0.12 1.69
C LEU A 587 31.24 -0.93 2.21
N ALA A 588 31.03 -1.76 3.24
CA ALA A 588 32.04 -2.66 3.79
C ALA A 588 32.61 -3.58 2.70
N SER A 589 31.72 -4.23 1.94
CA SER A 589 32.10 -5.15 0.86
C SER A 589 32.97 -4.47 -0.22
N VAL A 590 32.60 -3.25 -0.63
CA VAL A 590 33.36 -2.48 -1.64
C VAL A 590 34.69 -2.00 -1.09
N VAL A 591 34.73 -1.52 0.16
CA VAL A 591 35.95 -1.03 0.81
C VAL A 591 36.96 -2.15 1.07
N GLU A 592 36.48 -3.34 1.42
CA GLU A 592 37.31 -4.54 1.59
C GLU A 592 37.93 -4.97 0.25
N ALA A 593 37.11 -5.07 -0.80
CA ALA A 593 37.55 -5.49 -2.13
C ALA A 593 38.56 -4.52 -2.77
N PHE A 594 38.34 -3.21 -2.64
CA PHE A 594 39.16 -2.18 -3.29
C PHE A 594 40.17 -1.50 -2.37
N GLY A 595 40.21 -1.86 -1.08
CA GLY A 595 41.16 -1.33 -0.10
C GLY A 595 42.62 -1.42 -0.53
N PRO A 596 43.11 -2.56 -1.06
CA PRO A 596 44.49 -2.70 -1.55
C PRO A 596 44.84 -1.74 -2.70
N TYR A 597 43.85 -1.33 -3.49
CA TYR A 597 44.00 -0.51 -4.69
C TYR A 597 43.67 0.98 -4.45
N ALA A 598 43.48 1.41 -3.20
CA ALA A 598 42.98 2.74 -2.87
C ALA A 598 43.84 3.89 -3.46
N ARG A 599 45.16 3.71 -3.49
CA ARG A 599 46.10 4.72 -4.05
C ARG A 599 45.87 4.91 -5.55
N ASP A 600 45.70 3.82 -6.29
CA ASP A 600 45.53 3.84 -7.74
C ASP A 600 44.14 4.38 -8.14
N LEU A 601 43.15 4.20 -7.28
CA LEU A 601 41.78 4.69 -7.46
C LEU A 601 41.61 6.17 -7.07
N ARG A 602 42.69 6.88 -6.73
CA ARG A 602 42.67 8.28 -6.25
C ARG A 602 41.75 8.47 -5.02
N LEU A 603 41.73 7.47 -4.16
CA LEU A 603 41.10 7.56 -2.84
C LEU A 603 42.12 8.05 -1.83
N THR A 604 41.77 9.12 -1.13
CA THR A 604 42.64 9.64 -0.06
C THR A 604 42.57 8.71 1.16
N LEU A 605 43.60 8.73 2.02
CA LEU A 605 43.56 8.00 3.29
C LEU A 605 42.37 8.46 4.16
N THR A 606 42.00 9.74 4.05
CA THR A 606 40.80 10.30 4.69
C THR A 606 39.51 9.70 4.14
N ASP A 607 39.38 9.55 2.81
CA ASP A 607 38.20 8.91 2.20
C ASP A 607 38.04 7.47 2.70
N MET A 608 39.14 6.70 2.72
CA MET A 608 39.13 5.31 3.18
C MET A 608 38.84 5.18 4.68
N ARG A 609 39.37 6.11 5.50
CA ARG A 609 39.07 6.16 6.94
C ARG A 609 37.58 6.41 7.17
N LEU A 610 37.01 7.43 6.52
CA LEU A 610 35.60 7.78 6.65
C LEU A 610 34.68 6.67 6.12
N ALA A 611 35.08 5.99 5.05
CA ALA A 611 34.34 4.86 4.50
C ALA A 611 34.31 3.67 5.45
N ARG A 612 35.45 3.31 6.07
CA ARG A 612 35.51 2.24 7.09
C ARG A 612 34.70 2.57 8.34
N GLU A 613 34.80 3.81 8.82
CA GLU A 613 34.02 4.30 9.96
C GLU A 613 32.52 4.23 9.67
N ALA A 614 32.08 4.73 8.51
CA ALA A 614 30.67 4.68 8.10
C ALA A 614 30.14 3.25 7.90
N ALA A 615 31.00 2.32 7.46
CA ALA A 615 30.67 0.92 7.29
C ALA A 615 30.60 0.14 8.61
N GLY A 616 31.05 0.72 9.74
CA GLY A 616 31.14 0.02 11.03
C GLY A 616 32.27 -1.02 11.07
N VAL A 617 33.26 -0.91 10.19
CA VAL A 617 34.44 -1.80 10.18
C VAL A 617 35.48 -1.20 11.13
N GLU A 618 35.52 -1.69 12.38
CA GLU A 618 36.57 -1.32 13.33
C GLU A 618 37.96 -1.72 12.79
N ARG A 619 39.01 -0.96 13.18
CA ARG A 619 40.40 -1.19 12.76
C ARG A 619 40.91 -2.54 13.30
N GLY A 620 40.66 -3.62 12.57
CA GLY A 620 41.28 -4.93 12.79
C GLY A 620 42.23 -5.28 11.65
N HIS A 621 43.52 -5.41 11.98
CA HIS A 621 44.64 -5.85 11.14
C HIS A 621 45.09 -4.95 9.99
N ASP A 622 45.94 -3.98 10.35
CA ASP A 622 47.04 -3.61 9.48
C ASP A 622 47.87 -4.88 9.18
N PHE A 623 47.81 -5.34 7.94
CA PHE A 623 48.83 -6.24 7.37
C PHE A 623 50.14 -5.45 7.29
N LEU A 624 50.97 -5.55 8.34
CA LEU A 624 52.40 -5.33 8.21
C LEU A 624 52.98 -6.50 7.39
N PRO A 625 53.72 -6.26 6.30
CA PRO A 625 54.45 -7.32 5.63
C PRO A 625 55.76 -7.63 6.38
N SER A 626 56.11 -8.91 6.34
CA SER A 626 57.44 -9.50 6.52
C SER A 626 57.96 -9.69 7.95
N SER A 627 57.90 -10.97 8.33
CA SER A 627 59.06 -11.70 8.85
C SER A 627 60.40 -11.08 8.44
N ALA A 628 61.12 -10.54 9.43
CA ALA A 628 62.56 -10.30 9.40
C ALA A 628 63.06 -9.98 10.82
N VAL A 629 63.25 -10.99 11.66
CA VAL A 629 64.27 -10.94 12.73
C VAL A 629 64.79 -12.36 12.95
N MET A 630 66.06 -12.56 12.60
CA MET A 630 66.87 -13.69 13.02
C MET A 630 66.99 -13.72 14.55
N GLY A 631 66.91 -14.92 15.10
CA GLY A 631 67.40 -15.32 16.42
C GLY A 631 67.62 -16.81 16.37
#